data_AF-A0AAD5FG23-F1
#
_entry.id   AF-A0AAD5FG23-F1
#
_cell.length_a   1.000
_cell.length_b   1.000
_cell.length_c   1.000
_cell.angle_alpha   90.00
_cell.angle_beta   90.00
_cell.angle_gamma   90.00
#
_symmetry.space_group_name_H-M   'P 1'
#
loop_
_entity.id
_entity.type
_entity.pdbx_description
1 polymer ?
#
loop_
_entity_poly.entity_id
_entity_poly.type
_entity_poly.pdbx_seq_one_letter_code
_entity_poly.pdbx_strand_id
1 'polypeptide(L)'
;VQETVTDRQLIESSPVLQKLTDFETAIGVFFTHVRLLARAFTLRTVGFNHLTLGHNQRMEFLGDSIMQLVATEYLFIHFPDHHEGHLTLLRSSLVNNRTQAKVAEELGMQEYAITNDKTKRPVALRTKTLADLLE
;
A
#
# COMPACT_ATOMS: atom_id res chain seq x y z
N VAL A 1 -5.46 23.13 13.41
CA VAL A 1 -5.74 23.47 11.99
C VAL A 1 -6.88 22.57 11.57
N GLN A 2 -8.00 23.13 11.15
CA GLN A 2 -9.16 22.34 10.73
C GLN A 2 -8.77 21.65 9.41
N GLU A 3 -8.64 20.33 9.42
CA GLU A 3 -8.34 19.58 8.19
C GLU A 3 -9.47 19.81 7.19
N THR A 4 -9.10 20.16 5.96
CA THR A 4 -10.07 20.37 4.89
C THR A 4 -10.84 19.08 4.64
N VAL A 5 -12.13 19.20 4.29
CA VAL A 5 -13.01 18.04 4.04
C VAL A 5 -12.44 17.07 3.00
N THR A 6 -11.66 17.60 2.05
CA THR A 6 -10.92 16.83 1.03
C THR A 6 -9.66 17.59 0.61
N ASP A 7 -8.76 16.94 -0.13
CA ASP A 7 -7.59 17.53 -0.77
C ASP A 7 -7.55 17.34 -2.30
N ARG A 8 -8.67 16.92 -2.90
CA ARG A 8 -8.77 16.60 -4.33
C ARG A 8 -8.51 17.79 -5.26
N GLN A 9 -8.67 19.02 -4.80
CA GLN A 9 -8.26 20.23 -5.54
C GLN A 9 -6.77 20.25 -5.90
N LEU A 10 -5.93 19.51 -5.18
CA LEU A 10 -4.49 19.42 -5.47
C LEU A 10 -4.19 18.58 -6.73
N ILE A 11 -5.14 17.75 -7.18
CA ILE A 11 -4.98 16.87 -8.35
C ILE A 11 -4.68 17.69 -9.60
N GLU A 12 -5.38 18.79 -9.82
CA GLU A 12 -5.20 19.64 -11.01
C GLU A 12 -3.76 20.16 -11.14
N SER A 13 -3.13 20.47 -10.02
CA SER A 13 -1.77 21.03 -9.96
C SER A 13 -0.64 19.99 -9.78
N SER A 14 -0.96 18.71 -9.61
CA SER A 14 0.02 17.69 -9.24
C SER A 14 0.02 16.50 -10.22
N PRO A 15 1.04 16.37 -11.08
CA PRO A 15 1.16 15.24 -12.01
C PRO A 15 1.21 13.88 -11.29
N VAL A 16 1.78 13.84 -10.08
CA VAL A 16 1.81 12.63 -9.25
C VAL A 16 0.40 12.22 -8.83
N LEU A 17 -0.42 13.18 -8.40
CA LEU A 17 -1.79 12.89 -7.99
C LEU A 17 -2.68 12.51 -9.18
N GLN A 18 -2.50 13.14 -10.34
CA GLN A 18 -3.19 12.77 -11.58
C GLN A 18 -2.93 11.29 -11.91
N LYS A 19 -1.67 10.86 -11.88
CA LYS A 19 -1.33 9.44 -12.09
C LYS A 19 -2.00 8.51 -11.08
N LEU A 20 -2.08 8.91 -9.81
CA LEU A 20 -2.71 8.10 -8.78
C LEU A 20 -4.24 7.99 -8.93
N THR A 21 -4.91 8.93 -9.62
CA THR A 21 -6.34 8.78 -9.92
C THR A 21 -6.62 7.65 -10.93
N ASP A 22 -5.65 7.30 -11.78
CA ASP A 22 -5.75 6.13 -12.65
C ASP A 22 -5.77 4.84 -11.80
N PHE A 23 -4.93 4.78 -10.75
CA PHE A 23 -4.92 3.67 -9.81
C PHE A 23 -6.22 3.58 -9.03
N GLU A 24 -6.75 4.69 -8.50
CA GLU A 24 -8.07 4.73 -7.83
C GLU A 24 -9.17 4.15 -8.71
N THR A 25 -9.17 4.51 -9.99
CA THR A 25 -10.12 4.01 -10.99
C THR A 25 -9.95 2.51 -11.22
N ALA A 26 -8.71 2.03 -11.32
CA ALA A 26 -8.40 0.62 -11.52
C ALA A 26 -8.86 -0.27 -10.34
N ILE A 27 -8.75 0.22 -9.10
CA ILE A 27 -9.17 -0.53 -7.89
C ILE A 27 -10.61 -0.26 -7.47
N GLY A 28 -11.28 0.75 -8.06
CA GLY A 28 -12.65 1.14 -7.72
C GLY A 28 -12.79 1.83 -6.35
N VAL A 29 -11.69 2.37 -5.79
CA VAL A 29 -11.66 3.04 -4.49
C VAL A 29 -11.23 4.49 -4.67
N PHE A 30 -12.11 5.42 -4.30
CA PHE A 30 -11.86 6.86 -4.38
C PHE A 30 -11.54 7.42 -3.00
N PHE A 31 -10.32 7.93 -2.81
CA PHE A 31 -9.89 8.53 -1.56
C PHE A 31 -10.43 9.95 -1.43
N THR A 32 -10.99 10.24 -0.26
CA THR A 32 -11.34 11.61 0.15
C THR A 32 -10.08 12.49 0.25
N HIS A 33 -8.98 11.91 0.74
CA HIS A 33 -7.68 12.56 0.85
C HIS A 33 -6.63 11.79 0.04
N VAL A 34 -6.43 12.18 -1.22
CA VAL A 34 -5.54 11.49 -2.17
C VAL A 34 -4.07 11.56 -1.75
N ARG A 35 -3.69 12.52 -0.88
CA ARG A 35 -2.33 12.56 -0.32
C ARG A 35 -2.03 11.37 0.59
N LEU A 36 -3.03 10.71 1.17
CA LEU A 36 -2.83 9.47 1.93
C LEU A 36 -2.35 8.36 1.01
N LEU A 37 -3.00 8.20 -0.15
CA LEU A 37 -2.58 7.28 -1.20
C LEU A 37 -1.19 7.65 -1.71
N ALA A 38 -0.93 8.93 -2.00
CA ALA A 38 0.40 9.38 -2.41
C ALA A 38 1.48 9.04 -1.38
N ARG A 39 1.19 9.20 -0.08
CA ARG A 39 2.12 8.82 0.98
C ARG A 39 2.36 7.32 1.03
N ALA A 40 1.33 6.49 0.87
CA ALA A 40 1.45 5.04 0.83
C ALA A 40 2.35 4.56 -0.33
N PHE A 41 2.30 5.26 -1.47
CA PHE A 41 3.16 4.99 -2.64
C PHE A 41 4.54 5.65 -2.57
N THR A 42 4.86 6.42 -1.52
CA THR A 42 6.15 7.11 -1.38
C THR A 42 7.17 6.22 -0.69
N LEU A 43 8.15 5.72 -1.46
CA LEU A 43 9.20 4.84 -0.98
C LEU A 43 10.24 5.59 -0.12
N ARG A 44 10.98 4.85 0.74
CA ARG A 44 12.01 5.42 1.64
C ARG A 44 13.11 6.22 0.95
N THR A 45 13.31 6.00 -0.34
CA THR A 45 14.27 6.75 -1.16
C THR A 45 13.91 8.22 -1.26
N VAL A 46 12.63 8.56 -1.08
CA VAL A 46 12.10 9.93 -1.11
C VAL A 46 12.12 10.50 0.31
N GLY A 47 12.74 11.67 0.44
CA GLY A 47 12.77 12.42 1.69
C GLY A 47 11.45 13.14 1.98
N PHE A 48 11.50 14.09 2.90
CA PHE A 48 10.35 14.94 3.20
C PHE A 48 9.98 15.81 2.00
N ASN A 49 8.70 15.89 1.67
CA ASN A 49 8.15 16.78 0.65
C ASN A 49 6.77 17.31 1.11
N HIS A 50 6.32 18.42 0.51
CA HIS A 50 5.08 19.08 0.91
C HIS A 50 3.79 18.30 0.56
N LEU A 51 3.87 17.33 -0.36
CA LEU A 51 2.72 16.55 -0.78
C LEU A 51 2.40 15.43 0.21
N THR A 52 3.41 14.65 0.61
CA THR A 52 3.23 13.42 1.40
C THR A 52 3.76 13.52 2.82
N LEU A 53 4.55 14.56 3.12
CA LEU A 53 5.15 14.80 4.44
C LEU A 53 5.98 13.60 4.94
N GLY A 54 6.68 12.94 4.01
CA GLY A 54 7.52 11.76 4.24
C GLY A 54 7.08 10.53 3.45
N HIS A 55 7.62 9.37 3.83
CA HIS A 55 7.42 8.09 3.16
C HIS A 55 6.42 7.18 3.90
N ASN A 56 6.19 5.99 3.35
CA ASN A 56 5.17 5.02 3.76
C ASN A 56 5.55 4.11 4.94
N GLN A 57 6.80 4.07 5.42
CA GLN A 57 7.22 3.15 6.51
C GLN A 57 6.28 3.05 7.75
N ARG A 58 5.61 4.15 8.14
CA ARG A 58 4.62 4.10 9.25
C ARG A 58 3.29 3.48 8.84
N MET A 59 2.92 3.63 7.56
CA MET A 59 1.77 2.96 6.95
C MET A 59 2.06 1.48 6.78
N GLU A 60 3.27 1.09 6.32
CA GLU A 60 3.73 -0.32 6.28
C GLU A 60 3.51 -1.02 7.63
N PHE A 61 4.00 -0.41 8.71
CA PHE A 61 3.83 -0.94 10.07
C PHE A 61 2.35 -1.10 10.49
N LEU A 62 1.51 -0.14 10.10
CA LEU A 62 0.07 -0.18 10.38
C LEU A 62 -0.62 -1.26 9.52
N GLY A 63 -0.26 -1.32 8.24
CA GLY A 63 -0.74 -2.26 7.24
C GLY A 63 -0.50 -3.70 7.65
N ASP A 64 0.73 -4.05 8.04
CA ASP A 64 1.07 -5.37 8.56
C ASP A 64 0.16 -5.77 9.74
N SER A 65 -0.04 -4.86 10.69
CA SER A 65 -0.93 -5.11 11.84
C SER A 65 -2.40 -5.35 11.40
N ILE A 66 -2.91 -4.58 10.44
CA ILE A 66 -4.27 -4.72 9.92
C ILE A 66 -4.42 -6.01 9.12
N MET A 67 -3.48 -6.34 8.25
CA MET A 67 -3.48 -7.57 7.46
C MET A 67 -3.44 -8.80 8.36
N GLN A 68 -2.58 -8.80 9.38
CA GLN A 68 -2.51 -9.88 10.37
C GLN A 68 -3.82 -10.04 11.13
N LEU A 69 -4.46 -8.93 11.53
CA LEU A 69 -5.74 -8.96 12.24
C LEU A 69 -6.83 -9.57 11.37
N VAL A 70 -7.04 -9.03 10.16
CA VAL A 70 -8.09 -9.49 9.23
C VAL A 70 -7.89 -10.95 8.83
N ALA A 71 -6.65 -11.36 8.56
CA ALA A 71 -6.35 -12.76 8.26
C ALA A 71 -6.61 -13.68 9.45
N THR A 72 -6.24 -13.25 10.67
CA THR A 72 -6.51 -14.02 11.89
C THR A 72 -8.00 -14.18 12.13
N GLU A 73 -8.77 -13.10 12.01
CA GLU A 73 -10.23 -13.11 12.15
C GLU A 73 -10.88 -14.04 11.12
N TYR A 74 -10.51 -13.91 9.85
CA TYR A 74 -11.03 -14.76 8.77
C TYR A 74 -10.77 -16.25 9.05
N LEU A 75 -9.53 -16.60 9.42
CA LEU A 75 -9.15 -17.98 9.69
C LEU A 75 -9.86 -18.54 10.94
N PHE A 76 -9.98 -17.75 12.00
CA PHE A 76 -10.69 -18.14 13.22
C PHE A 76 -12.17 -18.46 12.94
N ILE A 77 -12.85 -17.64 12.13
CA ILE A 77 -14.27 -17.81 11.81
C ILE A 77 -14.50 -19.01 10.87
N HIS A 78 -13.65 -19.19 9.85
CA HIS A 78 -13.91 -20.15 8.77
C HIS A 78 -13.26 -21.52 8.97
N PHE A 79 -12.38 -21.68 9.94
CA PHE A 79 -11.72 -22.96 10.26
C PHE A 79 -11.88 -23.31 11.75
N PRO A 80 -13.12 -23.44 12.28
CA PRO A 80 -13.37 -23.55 13.72
C PRO A 80 -12.79 -24.82 14.37
N ASP A 81 -12.57 -25.88 13.59
CA ASP A 81 -12.02 -27.16 14.08
C ASP A 81 -10.48 -27.19 14.11
N HIS A 82 -9.82 -26.14 13.62
CA HIS A 82 -8.35 -26.07 13.62
C HIS A 82 -7.85 -25.48 14.93
N HIS A 83 -6.88 -26.14 15.56
CA HIS A 83 -6.20 -25.60 16.73
C HIS A 83 -5.23 -24.46 16.36
N GLU A 84 -4.77 -23.71 17.37
CA GLU A 84 -3.89 -22.54 17.21
C GLU A 84 -2.73 -22.77 16.24
N GLY A 85 -1.94 -23.83 16.43
CA GLY A 85 -0.79 -24.10 15.55
C GLY A 85 -1.14 -24.27 14.07
N HIS A 86 -2.30 -24.87 13.74
CA HIS A 86 -2.74 -24.97 12.35
C HIS A 86 -3.14 -23.60 11.79
N LEU A 87 -3.87 -22.79 12.57
CA LEU A 87 -4.26 -21.44 12.17
C LEU A 87 -3.04 -20.55 11.95
N THR A 88 -2.04 -20.66 12.82
CA THR A 88 -0.76 -19.95 12.68
C THR A 88 -0.04 -20.35 11.38
N LEU A 89 0.02 -21.64 11.04
CA LEU A 89 0.61 -22.11 9.78
C LEU A 89 -0.14 -21.58 8.55
N LEU A 90 -1.47 -21.62 8.57
CA LEU A 90 -2.30 -21.08 7.49
C LEU A 90 -2.08 -19.57 7.33
N ARG A 91 -2.09 -18.82 8.44
CA ARG A 91 -1.87 -17.37 8.43
C ARG A 91 -0.51 -17.01 7.85
N SER A 92 0.57 -17.66 8.29
CA SER A 92 1.91 -17.39 7.76
C SER A 92 2.08 -17.78 6.28
N SER A 93 1.28 -18.74 5.80
CA SER A 93 1.25 -19.11 4.38
C SER A 93 0.45 -18.11 3.53
N LEU A 94 -0.59 -17.51 4.11
CA LEU A 94 -1.46 -16.53 3.45
C LEU A 94 -0.86 -15.13 3.44
N VAL A 95 -0.42 -14.63 4.60
CA VAL A 95 0.15 -13.30 4.79
C VAL A 95 1.65 -13.43 4.96
N ASN A 96 2.38 -13.25 3.86
CA ASN A 96 3.83 -13.17 3.83
C ASN A 96 4.29 -12.34 2.63
N ASN A 97 5.55 -11.90 2.69
CA ASN A 97 6.17 -11.05 1.67
C ASN A 97 6.00 -11.55 0.23
N ARG A 98 6.02 -12.87 -0.01
CA ARG A 98 5.89 -13.42 -1.38
C ARG A 98 4.47 -13.29 -1.88
N THR A 99 3.49 -13.65 -1.06
CA THR A 99 2.07 -13.54 -1.41
C THR A 99 1.69 -12.07 -1.60
N GLN A 100 2.10 -11.20 -0.68
CA GLN A 100 1.82 -9.76 -0.75
C GLN A 100 2.46 -9.11 -1.98
N ALA A 101 3.73 -9.41 -2.27
CA ALA A 101 4.40 -8.89 -3.46
C ALA A 101 3.70 -9.33 -4.74
N LYS A 102 3.28 -10.59 -4.82
CA LYS A 102 2.54 -11.11 -5.97
C LYS A 102 1.22 -10.37 -6.18
N VAL A 103 0.47 -10.11 -5.10
CA VAL A 103 -0.78 -9.32 -5.18
C VAL A 103 -0.49 -7.88 -5.62
N ALA A 104 0.56 -7.25 -5.09
CA ALA A 104 0.97 -5.90 -5.51
C ALA A 104 1.33 -5.82 -7.00
N GLU A 105 1.99 -6.86 -7.53
CA GLU A 105 2.29 -7.02 -8.96
C GLU A 105 1.02 -7.22 -9.80
N GLU A 106 0.10 -8.09 -9.35
CA GLU A 106 -1.18 -8.34 -10.01
C GLU A 106 -2.05 -7.07 -10.08
N LEU A 107 -1.96 -6.20 -9.08
CA LEU A 107 -2.61 -4.89 -9.05
C LEU A 107 -1.84 -3.79 -9.81
N GLY A 108 -0.66 -4.09 -10.35
CA GLY A 108 0.16 -3.11 -11.09
C GLY A 108 0.70 -1.97 -10.23
N MET A 109 0.81 -2.14 -8.90
CA MET A 109 1.17 -1.06 -7.97
C MET A 109 2.57 -0.47 -8.24
N GLN A 110 3.49 -1.27 -8.79
CA GLN A 110 4.84 -0.83 -9.15
C GLN A 110 4.84 0.40 -10.06
N GLU A 111 3.87 0.51 -10.99
CA GLU A 111 3.82 1.61 -11.93
C GLU A 111 3.54 2.95 -11.24
N TYR A 112 2.90 2.92 -10.08
CA TYR A 112 2.48 4.10 -9.31
C TYR A 112 3.46 4.49 -8.19
N ALA A 113 4.52 3.70 -7.98
CA ALA A 113 5.51 3.96 -6.93
C ALA A 113 6.25 5.29 -7.13
N ILE A 114 6.32 6.09 -6.06
CA ILE A 114 7.03 7.38 -6.05
C ILE A 114 8.43 7.15 -5.50
N THR A 115 9.42 7.35 -6.37
CA THR A 115 10.85 7.18 -6.09
C THR A 115 11.66 8.40 -6.54
N ASN A 116 12.86 8.55 -5.98
CA ASN A 116 13.82 9.56 -6.42
C ASN A 116 14.63 9.14 -7.65
N ASP A 117 14.44 7.91 -8.13
CA ASP A 117 15.13 7.40 -9.30
C ASP A 117 14.63 8.12 -10.56
N LYS A 118 15.48 8.97 -11.13
CA LYS A 118 15.20 9.70 -12.38
C LYS A 118 15.45 8.85 -13.62
N THR A 119 15.92 7.61 -13.46
CA THR A 119 16.12 6.73 -14.61
C THR A 119 14.76 6.31 -15.15
N LYS A 120 14.49 6.60 -16.43
CA LYS A 120 13.26 6.21 -17.13
C LYS A 120 13.15 4.69 -17.37
N ARG A 121 13.91 3.88 -16.64
CA ARG A 121 13.90 2.43 -16.81
C ARG A 121 12.90 1.84 -15.82
N PRO A 122 12.07 0.88 -16.24
CA PRO A 122 11.26 0.13 -15.30
C PRO A 122 12.21 -0.65 -14.38
N VAL A 123 12.46 -0.11 -13.20
CA VAL A 123 13.19 -0.84 -12.16
C VAL A 123 12.19 -1.81 -11.56
N ALA A 124 12.36 -3.10 -11.83
CA ALA A 124 11.64 -4.15 -11.13
C ALA A 124 11.85 -3.96 -9.62
N LEU A 125 10.77 -3.67 -8.91
CA LEU A 125 10.83 -3.52 -7.46
C LEU A 125 11.14 -4.87 -6.83
N ARG A 126 11.87 -4.85 -5.72
CA ARG A 126 12.17 -6.07 -4.97
C ARG A 126 10.88 -6.58 -4.31
N THR A 127 10.78 -7.89 -4.10
CA THR A 127 9.65 -8.54 -3.41
C THR A 127 9.28 -7.83 -2.10
N LYS A 128 10.25 -7.51 -1.23
CA LYS A 128 9.93 -6.81 0.03
C LYS A 128 9.33 -5.42 -0.25
N THR A 129 9.89 -4.65 -1.18
CA THR A 129 9.34 -3.33 -1.54
C THR A 129 7.91 -3.39 -2.09
N LEU A 130 7.58 -4.44 -2.83
CA LEU A 130 6.21 -4.67 -3.31
C LEU A 130 5.26 -5.05 -2.17
N ALA A 131 5.72 -5.88 -1.23
CA ALA A 131 4.96 -6.16 -0.01
C ALA A 131 4.73 -4.89 0.81
N ASP A 132 5.76 -4.06 1.00
CA ASP A 132 5.69 -2.77 1.73
C ASP A 132 4.76 -1.75 1.05
N LEU A 133 4.49 -1.90 -0.25
CA LEU A 133 3.54 -1.05 -0.98
C LEU A 133 2.10 -1.52 -0.79
N LEU A 134 1.88 -2.83 -0.60
CA LEU A 134 0.56 -3.41 -0.36
C LEU A 134 0.11 -3.19 1.09
N GLU A 135 1.04 -3.25 2.03
CA GLU A 135 0.85 -2.93 3.45
C GLU A 135 0.51 -1.45 3.67
#